data_AF-A0A9J6DRE0-F1
#
_entry.id   AF-A0A9J6DRE0-F1
#
_cell.length_a   1.000
_cell.length_b   1.000
_cell.length_c   1.000
_cell.angle_alpha   90.00
_cell.angle_beta   90.00
_cell.angle_gamma   90.00
#
_symmetry.space_group_name_H-M   'P 1'
#
loop_
_entity.id
_entity.type
_entity.pdbx_description
1 polymer ?
#
loop_
_entity_poly.entity_id
_entity_poly.type
_entity_poly.pdbx_seq_one_letter_code
_entity_poly.pdbx_strand_id
1 'polypeptide(L)'
;MRCVPQCTNRAVKDVISLHSFPLDVRLQKEWVVKLHIGKPVTLPMKVRSAHFVTEDFFRSSIGSASQGTCWEPAQPVRVSPCEENPDEALSRLFSVSRTNISRHFYSTLCNLSVVLKCAIPWPNKQEIASNLPKCFEEFKEQHCNLCLQRSEFPALQEQWPCKIVFETCRTCTVMPHLAGECERICLVRAEVMPF
;
A
#
# COMPACT_ATOMS: atom_id res chain seq x y z
N MET A 1 -9.14 21.71 -12.81
CA MET A 1 -8.52 22.18 -11.54
C MET A 1 -8.18 20.96 -10.68
N ARG A 2 -7.01 20.91 -10.04
CA ARG A 2 -6.66 19.84 -9.07
C ARG A 2 -7.20 20.25 -7.70
N CYS A 3 -8.14 19.48 -7.15
CA CYS A 3 -8.73 19.80 -5.84
C CYS A 3 -7.97 19.19 -4.66
N VAL A 4 -7.36 18.01 -4.84
CA VAL A 4 -6.59 17.32 -3.79
C VAL A 4 -5.16 17.88 -3.76
N PRO A 5 -4.69 18.40 -2.61
CA PRO A 5 -3.31 18.89 -2.47
C PRO A 5 -2.29 17.80 -2.79
N GLN A 6 -1.13 18.19 -3.31
CA GLN A 6 -0.01 17.28 -3.64
C GLN A 6 -0.30 16.17 -4.67
N CYS A 7 -1.52 16.08 -5.22
CA CYS A 7 -1.82 15.09 -6.24
C CYS A 7 -1.12 15.42 -7.58
N THR A 8 -0.05 14.66 -7.88
CA THR A 8 0.77 14.79 -9.10
C THR A 8 0.23 14.00 -10.29
N ASN A 9 -0.74 13.09 -10.06
CA ASN A 9 -1.37 12.31 -11.12
C ASN A 9 -1.86 13.24 -12.24
N ARG A 10 -1.93 12.75 -13.46
CA ARG A 10 -2.56 13.48 -14.58
C ARG A 10 -3.76 12.66 -15.01
N ALA A 11 -4.82 13.32 -15.49
CA ALA A 11 -5.92 12.58 -16.06
C ALA A 11 -5.40 11.94 -17.36
N VAL A 12 -5.12 10.64 -17.29
CA VAL A 12 -4.78 9.83 -18.46
C VAL A 12 -6.07 9.14 -18.88
N LYS A 13 -6.42 9.29 -20.16
CA LYS A 13 -7.61 8.66 -20.75
C LYS A 13 -7.54 7.15 -20.45
N ASP A 14 -8.68 6.60 -20.00
CA ASP A 14 -8.88 5.17 -19.71
C ASP A 14 -8.15 4.58 -18.48
N VAL A 15 -7.31 5.35 -17.77
CA VAL A 15 -6.61 4.88 -16.56
C VAL A 15 -7.16 5.53 -15.28
N ILE A 16 -7.47 6.83 -15.33
CA ILE A 16 -7.89 7.60 -14.16
C ILE A 16 -9.22 8.29 -14.45
N SER A 17 -10.29 7.84 -13.79
CA SER A 17 -11.60 8.50 -13.83
C SER A 17 -11.64 9.69 -12.87
N LEU A 18 -12.49 10.66 -13.21
CA LEU A 18 -12.74 11.85 -12.41
C LEU A 18 -14.14 11.76 -11.80
N HIS A 19 -14.22 11.85 -10.48
CA HIS A 19 -15.46 11.76 -9.71
C HIS A 19 -15.81 13.14 -9.14
N SER A 20 -17.06 13.55 -9.31
CA SER A 20 -17.58 14.77 -8.68
C SER A 20 -17.82 14.54 -7.19
N PHE A 21 -17.83 15.61 -6.40
CA PHE A 21 -18.20 15.52 -4.99
C PHE A 21 -19.67 15.09 -4.83
N PRO A 22 -20.02 14.36 -3.74
CA PRO A 22 -21.40 14.05 -3.41
C PRO A 22 -22.24 15.33 -3.21
N LEU A 23 -23.54 15.23 -3.52
CA LEU A 23 -24.52 16.29 -3.23
C LEU A 23 -24.86 16.36 -1.72
N ASP A 24 -24.72 15.25 -0.99
CA ASP A 24 -24.89 15.22 0.46
C ASP A 24 -23.78 16.02 1.14
N VAL A 25 -24.17 17.09 1.83
CA VAL A 25 -23.28 18.01 2.57
C VAL A 25 -22.46 17.27 3.61
N ARG A 26 -23.01 16.23 4.25
CA ARG A 26 -22.30 15.45 5.27
C ARG A 26 -21.15 14.65 4.64
N LEU A 27 -21.43 13.93 3.54
CA LEU A 27 -20.41 13.18 2.81
C LEU A 27 -19.38 14.08 2.16
N GLN A 28 -19.80 15.24 1.66
CA GLN A 28 -18.88 16.24 1.12
C GLN A 28 -17.88 16.71 2.19
N LYS A 29 -18.33 16.97 3.43
CA LYS A 29 -17.44 17.32 4.55
C LYS A 29 -16.45 16.19 4.87
N GLU A 30 -16.90 14.94 4.85
CA GLU A 30 -16.00 13.80 5.05
C GLU A 30 -14.92 13.71 3.97
N TRP A 31 -15.29 13.91 2.70
CA TRP A 31 -14.33 13.95 1.60
C TRP A 31 -13.30 15.06 1.78
N VAL A 32 -13.74 16.26 2.19
CA VAL A 32 -12.84 17.40 2.45
C VAL A 32 -11.81 17.07 3.52
N VAL A 33 -12.24 16.47 4.62
CA VAL A 33 -11.34 16.07 5.72
C VAL A 33 -10.39 14.96 5.27
N LYS A 34 -10.92 13.87 4.72
CA LYS A 34 -10.11 12.69 4.35
C LYS A 34 -9.12 12.98 3.22
N LEU A 35 -9.46 13.85 2.27
CA LEU A 35 -8.59 14.28 1.17
C LEU A 35 -7.74 15.51 1.51
N HIS A 36 -7.81 16.00 2.75
CA HIS A 36 -7.06 17.17 3.25
C HIS A 36 -7.25 18.44 2.39
N ILE A 37 -8.46 18.69 1.91
CA ILE A 37 -8.74 19.82 1.00
C ILE A 37 -8.89 21.11 1.81
N GLY A 38 -7.87 21.98 1.78
CA GLY A 38 -7.88 23.26 2.49
C GLY A 38 -8.67 24.39 1.82
N LYS A 39 -9.51 24.11 0.82
CA LYS A 39 -10.26 25.11 0.03
C LYS A 39 -11.75 24.76 0.00
N PRO A 40 -12.66 25.75 -0.10
CA PRO A 40 -14.08 25.47 -0.23
C PRO A 40 -14.36 24.65 -1.49
N VAL A 41 -15.15 23.58 -1.34
CA VAL A 41 -15.54 22.72 -2.46
C VAL A 41 -16.56 23.44 -3.33
N THR A 42 -16.30 23.47 -4.63
CA THR A 42 -17.20 24.04 -5.64
C THR A 42 -17.71 22.92 -6.56
N LEU A 43 -18.89 23.08 -7.14
CA LEU A 43 -19.52 22.10 -8.03
C LEU A 43 -18.62 21.57 -9.18
N PRO A 44 -17.76 22.38 -9.85
CA PRO A 44 -16.91 21.86 -10.92
C PRO A 44 -15.70 21.07 -10.42
N MET A 45 -15.45 20.99 -9.11
CA MET A 45 -14.31 20.25 -8.56
C MET A 45 -14.52 18.75 -8.71
N LYS A 46 -13.48 18.05 -9.17
CA LYS A 46 -13.46 16.60 -9.33
C LYS A 46 -12.24 15.98 -8.69
N VAL A 47 -12.43 14.85 -8.02
CA VAL A 47 -11.39 14.01 -7.40
C VAL A 47 -11.05 12.88 -8.35
N ARG A 48 -9.80 12.41 -8.34
CA ARG A 48 -9.35 11.28 -9.17
C ARG A 48 -9.63 9.95 -8.50
N SER A 49 -9.93 8.91 -9.29
CA SER A 49 -10.14 7.54 -8.81
C SER A 49 -8.97 6.99 -7.99
N ALA A 50 -7.74 7.44 -8.24
CA ALA A 50 -6.54 7.01 -7.52
C ALA A 50 -6.55 7.31 -6.00
N HIS A 51 -7.49 8.12 -5.50
CA HIS A 51 -7.65 8.39 -4.07
C HIS A 51 -8.66 7.48 -3.37
N PHE A 52 -9.30 6.58 -4.11
CA PHE A 52 -10.30 5.65 -3.62
C PHE A 52 -9.76 4.22 -3.78
N VAL A 53 -10.09 3.34 -2.84
CA VAL A 53 -9.85 1.91 -3.05
C VAL A 53 -10.95 1.34 -3.94
N THR A 54 -10.67 0.24 -4.66
CA THR A 54 -11.67 -0.42 -5.53
C THR A 54 -12.95 -0.83 -4.80
N GLU A 55 -12.86 -1.03 -3.49
CA GLU A 55 -13.98 -1.36 -2.60
C GLU A 55 -14.85 -0.16 -2.22
N ASP A 56 -14.34 1.07 -2.34
CA ASP A 56 -15.09 2.29 -2.05
C ASP A 56 -16.13 2.59 -3.15
N PHE A 57 -16.01 1.95 -4.31
CA PHE A 57 -16.93 2.12 -5.44
C PHE A 57 -18.11 1.17 -5.30
N PHE A 58 -19.30 1.73 -5.10
CA PHE A 58 -20.55 0.98 -5.23
C PHE A 58 -20.73 0.60 -6.71
N ARG A 59 -20.72 -0.71 -6.99
CA ARG A 59 -21.21 -1.21 -8.28
C ARG A 59 -22.72 -1.10 -8.26
N SER A 60 -23.29 -0.22 -9.09
CA SER A 60 -24.73 -0.22 -9.32
C SER A 60 -25.11 -1.62 -9.84
N SER A 61 -25.89 -2.37 -9.05
CA SER A 61 -26.31 -3.73 -9.38
C SER A 61 -27.51 -3.77 -10.33
N ILE A 62 -27.88 -2.64 -10.93
CA ILE A 62 -29.08 -2.50 -11.75
C ILE A 62 -28.69 -1.99 -13.14
N GLY A 63 -28.62 -2.91 -14.10
CA GLY A 63 -28.64 -2.58 -15.52
C GLY A 63 -27.46 -3.16 -16.32
N SER A 64 -27.80 -4.08 -17.21
CA SER A 64 -26.97 -4.64 -18.28
C SER A 64 -25.96 -3.67 -18.88
N ALA A 65 -24.73 -4.17 -19.02
CA ALA A 65 -23.59 -3.52 -19.65
C ALA A 65 -23.91 -3.03 -21.07
N SER A 66 -24.21 -1.74 -21.21
CA SER A 66 -23.79 -0.91 -22.34
C SER A 66 -24.14 0.54 -22.02
N GLN A 67 -23.18 1.43 -22.20
CA GLN A 67 -23.22 2.88 -21.95
C GLN A 67 -23.04 3.35 -20.50
N GLY A 68 -21.85 3.90 -20.24
CA GLY A 68 -21.60 4.96 -19.26
C GLY A 68 -22.01 4.62 -17.84
N THR A 69 -21.21 3.79 -17.15
CA THR A 69 -21.39 3.52 -15.72
C THR A 69 -21.32 4.82 -14.93
N CYS A 70 -22.51 5.32 -14.57
CA CYS A 70 -22.68 6.35 -13.57
C CYS A 70 -22.37 5.70 -12.23
N TRP A 71 -21.12 5.84 -11.78
CA TRP A 71 -20.73 5.38 -10.45
C TRP A 71 -21.50 6.20 -9.41
N GLU A 72 -22.23 5.51 -8.53
CA GLU A 72 -22.78 6.14 -7.32
C GLU A 72 -21.64 6.78 -6.52
N PRO A 73 -21.91 7.83 -5.71
CA PRO A 73 -20.86 8.53 -4.98
C PRO A 73 -20.15 7.56 -4.04
N ALA A 74 -18.92 7.19 -4.43
CA ALA A 74 -18.03 6.35 -3.64
C ALA A 74 -17.91 6.94 -2.23
N GLN A 75 -18.12 6.12 -1.20
CA GLN A 75 -17.80 6.55 0.16
C GLN A 75 -16.34 6.16 0.40
N PRO A 76 -15.41 7.12 0.56
CA PRO A 76 -14.04 6.78 0.88
C PRO A 76 -14.03 6.22 2.30
N VAL A 77 -14.10 4.90 2.45
CA VAL A 77 -14.01 4.25 3.76
C VAL A 77 -12.57 4.34 4.26
N ARG A 78 -11.62 4.27 3.33
CA ARG A 78 -10.19 4.49 3.57
C ARG A 78 -9.60 5.25 2.41
N VAL A 79 -9.40 6.57 2.57
CA VAL A 79 -8.49 7.28 1.68
C VAL A 79 -7.12 6.65 1.92
N SER A 80 -6.61 5.92 0.94
CA SER A 80 -5.20 5.56 0.95
C SER A 80 -4.46 6.89 0.98
N PRO A 81 -3.61 7.17 2.00
CA PRO A 81 -2.65 8.23 1.85
C PRO A 81 -1.98 7.99 0.50
N CYS A 82 -1.88 9.02 -0.35
CA CYS A 82 -0.85 8.95 -1.37
C CYS A 82 0.42 8.78 -0.55
N GLU A 83 0.98 7.56 -0.50
CA GLU A 83 2.14 7.24 0.33
C GLU A 83 3.17 8.33 0.04
N GLU A 84 3.35 9.23 1.01
CA GLU A 84 4.29 10.31 0.82
C GLU A 84 5.64 9.63 0.70
N ASN A 85 6.30 9.84 -0.43
CA ASN A 85 7.62 9.27 -0.65
C ASN A 85 8.50 9.70 0.54
N PRO A 86 9.13 8.76 1.26
CA PRO A 86 9.89 9.07 2.47
C PRO A 86 10.97 10.13 2.21
N ASP A 87 11.53 10.16 1.00
CA ASP A 87 12.52 11.16 0.59
C ASP A 87 11.95 12.59 0.60
N GLU A 88 10.65 12.76 0.29
CA GLU A 88 10.00 14.07 0.31
C GLU A 88 9.73 14.56 1.74
N ALA A 89 9.26 13.67 2.61
CA ALA A 89 9.02 14.00 4.01
C ALA A 89 10.32 14.43 4.70
N LEU A 90 11.39 13.66 4.48
CA LEU A 90 12.73 13.98 4.98
C LEU A 90 13.27 15.27 4.34
N SER A 91 13.03 15.51 3.04
CA SER A 91 13.47 16.72 2.34
C SER A 91 12.90 17.99 2.94
N ARG A 92 11.62 17.96 3.30
CA ARG A 92 10.97 19.06 4.00
C ARG A 92 11.50 19.22 5.43
N LEU A 93 11.62 18.13 6.18
CA LEU A 93 12.03 18.17 7.57
C LEU A 93 13.43 18.75 7.76
N PHE A 94 14.37 18.36 6.90
CA PHE A 94 15.78 18.77 7.01
C PHE A 94 16.14 19.95 6.10
N SER A 95 15.21 20.43 5.26
CA SER A 95 15.49 21.46 4.25
C SER A 95 16.67 21.12 3.33
N VAL A 96 16.84 19.82 3.02
CA VAL A 96 17.88 19.30 2.13
C VAL A 96 17.24 18.79 0.85
N SER A 97 17.93 18.86 -0.30
CA SER A 97 17.40 18.36 -1.56
C SER A 97 17.10 16.85 -1.50
N ARG A 98 16.02 16.42 -2.16
CA ARG A 98 15.64 15.00 -2.28
C ARG A 98 16.81 14.12 -2.69
N THR A 99 17.56 14.51 -3.72
CA THR A 99 18.70 13.74 -4.24
C THR A 99 19.78 13.51 -3.19
N ASN A 100 20.06 14.50 -2.34
CA ASN A 100 21.03 14.34 -1.27
C ASN A 100 20.50 13.43 -0.17
N ILE A 101 19.21 13.53 0.17
CA ILE A 101 18.59 12.66 1.16
C ILE A 101 18.58 11.21 0.70
N SER A 102 18.13 10.91 -0.52
CA SER A 102 18.15 9.53 -1.02
C SER A 102 19.57 8.98 -0.98
N ARG A 103 20.57 9.76 -1.43
CA ARG A 103 21.99 9.35 -1.37
C ARG A 103 22.44 9.05 0.06
N HIS A 104 22.16 9.93 1.02
CA HIS A 104 22.56 9.74 2.41
C HIS A 104 21.81 8.59 3.09
N PHE A 105 20.51 8.48 2.86
CA PHE A 105 19.66 7.45 3.44
C PHE A 105 20.12 6.06 2.99
N TYR A 106 20.23 5.82 1.68
CA TYR A 106 20.67 4.52 1.17
C TYR A 106 22.13 4.22 1.51
N SER A 107 23.02 5.23 1.51
CA SER A 107 24.40 5.02 1.97
C SER A 107 24.47 4.64 3.45
N THR A 108 23.66 5.29 4.30
CA THR A 108 23.58 4.98 5.73
C THR A 108 23.00 3.59 5.95
N LEU A 109 21.94 3.21 5.22
CA LEU A 109 21.37 1.87 5.28
C LEU A 109 22.38 0.78 4.90
N CYS A 110 23.21 1.01 3.88
CA CYS A 110 24.28 0.08 3.50
C CYS A 110 25.33 -0.05 4.62
N ASN A 111 25.75 1.06 5.23
CA ASN A 111 26.71 1.01 6.33
C ASN A 111 26.10 0.31 7.57
N LEU A 112 24.84 0.63 7.87
CA LEU A 112 24.12 0.04 8.98
C LEU A 112 23.92 -1.45 8.77
N SER A 113 23.66 -1.93 7.55
CA SER A 113 23.49 -3.36 7.28
C SER A 113 24.79 -4.13 7.52
N VAL A 114 25.95 -3.56 7.21
CA VAL A 114 27.26 -4.18 7.51
C VAL A 114 27.47 -4.30 9.02
N VAL A 115 27.17 -3.24 9.78
CA VAL A 115 27.33 -3.23 11.24
C VAL A 115 26.30 -4.14 11.93
N LEU A 116 25.04 -4.10 11.50
CA LEU A 116 23.97 -4.89 12.11
C LEU A 116 23.98 -6.36 11.69
N LYS A 117 24.73 -6.74 10.64
CA LYS A 117 24.85 -8.14 10.19
C LYS A 117 25.35 -9.07 11.31
N CYS A 118 26.19 -8.58 12.21
CA CYS A 118 26.66 -9.37 13.35
C CYS A 118 25.70 -9.35 14.55
N ALA A 119 24.85 -8.31 14.67
CA ALA A 119 23.93 -8.15 15.78
C ALA A 119 22.58 -8.85 15.55
N ILE A 120 22.16 -8.95 14.28
CA ILE A 120 20.91 -9.59 13.88
C ILE A 120 21.27 -10.89 13.17
N PRO A 121 21.21 -12.06 13.86
CA PRO A 121 21.41 -13.33 13.20
C PRO A 121 20.29 -13.52 12.18
N TRP A 122 20.64 -13.41 10.90
CA TRP A 122 19.72 -13.75 9.82
C TRP A 122 19.74 -15.27 9.65
N PRO A 123 18.59 -15.96 9.77
CA PRO A 123 18.53 -17.40 9.55
C PRO A 123 18.99 -17.72 8.13
N ASN A 124 19.73 -18.80 7.97
CA ASN A 124 20.19 -19.22 6.66
C ASN A 124 19.02 -19.76 5.82
N LYS A 125 19.18 -19.85 4.49
CA LYS A 125 18.09 -20.29 3.59
C LYS A 125 17.54 -21.68 3.96
N GLN A 126 18.38 -22.58 4.45
CA GLN A 126 17.97 -23.94 4.83
C GLN A 126 17.15 -23.91 6.13
N GLU A 127 17.56 -23.11 7.11
CA GLU A 127 16.84 -22.90 8.37
C GLU A 127 15.44 -22.33 8.11
N ILE A 128 15.34 -21.31 7.24
CA ILE A 128 14.05 -20.76 6.81
C ILE A 128 13.20 -21.86 6.14
N ALA A 129 13.78 -22.61 5.20
CA ALA A 129 13.06 -23.67 4.49
C ALA A 129 12.58 -24.80 5.41
N SER A 130 13.35 -25.12 6.46
CA SER A 130 13.00 -26.16 7.44
C SER A 130 11.89 -25.74 8.41
N ASN A 131 11.74 -24.44 8.65
CA ASN A 131 10.71 -23.87 9.53
C ASN A 131 9.46 -23.40 8.76
N LEU A 132 9.47 -23.49 7.43
CA LEU A 132 8.37 -23.04 6.60
C LEU A 132 7.17 -24.00 6.74
N PRO A 133 5.94 -23.51 7.01
CA PRO A 133 4.78 -24.38 7.12
C PRO A 133 4.51 -25.15 5.82
N LYS A 134 3.99 -26.38 5.92
CA LYS A 134 3.74 -27.25 4.76
C LYS A 134 2.80 -26.64 3.71
N CYS A 135 1.89 -25.76 4.11
CA CYS A 135 1.03 -25.04 3.17
C CYS A 135 1.79 -24.07 2.25
N PHE A 136 3.08 -23.82 2.47
CA PHE A 136 3.94 -23.02 1.60
C PHE A 136 4.74 -23.84 0.58
N GLU A 137 4.64 -25.17 0.58
CA GLU A 137 5.42 -26.00 -0.34
C GLU A 137 5.08 -25.76 -1.81
N GLU A 138 3.81 -25.46 -2.09
CA GLU A 138 3.31 -25.14 -3.44
C GLU A 138 3.91 -23.85 -4.01
N PHE A 139 4.50 -23.00 -3.15
CA PHE A 139 5.09 -21.72 -3.55
C PHE A 139 6.63 -21.77 -3.60
N LYS A 140 7.27 -22.93 -3.36
CA LYS A 140 8.74 -23.05 -3.36
C LYS A 140 9.39 -22.70 -4.71
N GLU A 141 8.70 -22.92 -5.82
CA GLU A 141 9.19 -22.63 -7.17
C GLU A 141 8.89 -21.19 -7.62
N GLN A 142 7.92 -20.54 -6.98
CA GLN A 142 7.62 -19.15 -7.24
C GLN A 142 8.63 -18.31 -6.45
N HIS A 143 9.33 -17.37 -7.11
CA HIS A 143 10.28 -16.45 -6.48
C HIS A 143 9.58 -15.51 -5.47
N CYS A 144 9.16 -16.09 -4.35
CA CYS A 144 8.39 -15.46 -3.30
C CYS A 144 9.35 -14.86 -2.28
N ASN A 145 9.33 -13.53 -2.17
CA ASN A 145 10.04 -12.86 -1.09
C ASN A 145 9.14 -12.87 0.14
N LEU A 146 9.50 -13.69 1.12
CA LEU A 146 8.81 -13.73 2.40
C LEU A 146 9.25 -12.52 3.22
N CYS A 147 8.40 -11.50 3.33
CA CYS A 147 8.62 -10.39 4.25
C CYS A 147 8.19 -10.81 5.66
N LEU A 148 9.15 -11.09 6.54
CA LEU A 148 8.86 -11.28 7.96
C LEU A 148 8.73 -9.91 8.62
N GLN A 149 7.48 -9.44 8.78
CA GLN A 149 7.22 -8.31 9.66
C GLN A 149 7.11 -8.80 11.11
N ARG A 150 7.98 -8.27 11.98
CA ARG A 150 7.85 -8.46 13.42
C ARG A 150 6.82 -7.46 13.92
N SER A 151 5.56 -7.88 14.06
CA SER A 151 4.58 -7.11 14.82
C SER A 151 5.03 -7.08 16.28
N GLU A 152 5.31 -5.88 16.78
CA GLU A 152 5.49 -5.41 18.16
C GLU A 152 5.78 -6.45 19.27
N PHE A 153 6.93 -6.25 19.92
CA PHE A 153 7.43 -7.02 21.07
C PHE A 153 6.56 -6.83 22.33
N PRO A 154 6.12 -7.90 23.01
CA PRO A 154 6.20 -7.97 24.45
C PRO A 154 7.55 -8.62 24.81
N ALA A 155 8.37 -7.88 25.56
CA ALA A 155 9.59 -8.41 26.13
C ALA A 155 9.28 -9.63 27.02
N LEU A 156 10.14 -10.65 26.91
CA LEU A 156 10.20 -11.90 27.70
C LEU A 156 9.21 -13.01 27.32
N GLN A 157 9.65 -13.93 26.44
CA GLN A 157 9.48 -15.36 26.70
C GLN A 157 10.56 -16.19 25.97
N GLU A 158 11.29 -17.02 26.73
CA GLU A 158 12.56 -17.69 26.41
C GLU A 158 12.50 -18.82 25.36
N GLN A 159 11.54 -18.82 24.44
CA GLN A 159 11.47 -19.82 23.38
C GLN A 159 10.80 -19.18 22.18
N TRP A 160 11.60 -18.69 21.23
CA TRP A 160 11.19 -17.96 20.04
C TRP A 160 9.93 -18.56 19.36
N PRO A 161 8.73 -17.97 19.50
CA PRO A 161 7.64 -18.22 18.59
C PRO A 161 7.65 -17.02 17.64
N CYS A 162 8.42 -17.10 16.56
CA CYS A 162 8.25 -16.16 15.45
C CYS A 162 6.83 -16.35 14.90
N LYS A 163 5.88 -15.56 15.37
CA LYS A 163 4.53 -15.52 14.80
C LYS A 163 4.67 -14.77 13.47
N ILE A 164 4.61 -15.50 12.36
CA ILE A 164 4.56 -14.91 11.02
C ILE A 164 3.23 -14.16 10.93
N VAL A 165 3.28 -12.83 10.97
CA VAL A 165 2.10 -11.99 10.78
C VAL A 165 1.95 -11.73 9.28
N PHE A 166 0.83 -12.19 8.74
CA PHE A 166 0.43 -11.94 7.36
C PHE A 166 -0.34 -10.62 7.30
N GLU A 167 0.27 -9.58 6.75
CA GLU A 167 -0.45 -8.38 6.34
C GLU A 167 -0.89 -8.48 4.88
N THR A 168 -2.10 -8.00 4.60
CA THR A 168 -2.70 -8.02 3.26
C THR A 168 -2.01 -7.02 2.33
N CYS A 169 -1.26 -7.49 1.34
CA CYS A 169 -0.70 -6.66 0.28
C CYS A 169 -1.76 -6.33 -0.77
N ARG A 170 -1.92 -5.04 -1.08
CA ARG A 170 -3.01 -4.45 -1.87
C ARG A 170 -2.87 -4.59 -3.40
N THR A 171 -1.93 -5.38 -3.93
CA THR A 171 -1.63 -5.40 -5.39
C THR A 171 -1.73 -6.77 -6.08
N CYS A 172 -2.21 -7.82 -5.43
CA CYS A 172 -2.38 -9.13 -6.07
C CYS A 172 -3.78 -9.29 -6.71
N THR A 173 -3.89 -9.09 -8.03
CA THR A 173 -5.08 -9.35 -8.85
C THR A 173 -5.16 -10.78 -9.42
N VAL A 174 -4.33 -11.71 -8.98
CA VAL A 174 -4.26 -13.07 -9.54
C VAL A 174 -4.80 -14.06 -8.51
N MET A 175 -5.85 -14.81 -8.91
CA MET A 175 -6.40 -16.04 -8.31
C MET A 175 -7.81 -15.97 -7.64
N PRO A 176 -8.90 -16.07 -8.42
CA PRO A 176 -10.26 -16.23 -7.90
C PRO A 176 -10.65 -17.68 -7.52
N HIS A 177 -9.83 -18.70 -7.81
CA HIS A 177 -10.28 -20.11 -7.78
C HIS A 177 -9.96 -20.91 -6.49
N LEU A 178 -9.36 -20.31 -5.46
CA LEU A 178 -9.00 -20.99 -4.21
C LEU A 178 -9.64 -20.36 -2.95
N ALA A 179 -10.76 -19.66 -3.11
CA ALA A 179 -11.41 -18.88 -2.05
C ALA A 179 -12.08 -19.70 -0.92
N GLY A 180 -11.86 -21.02 -0.85
CA GLY A 180 -12.59 -21.92 0.05
C GLY A 180 -11.88 -22.33 1.34
N GLU A 181 -10.55 -22.47 1.37
CA GLU A 181 -9.87 -23.14 2.51
C GLU A 181 -8.52 -22.53 2.93
N CYS A 182 -8.13 -21.36 2.42
CA CYS A 182 -6.93 -20.65 2.88
C CYS A 182 -7.21 -19.15 3.04
N GLU A 183 -7.29 -18.68 4.28
CA GLU A 183 -7.29 -17.24 4.57
C GLU A 183 -5.90 -16.65 4.24
N ARG A 184 -5.81 -16.16 2.99
CA ARG A 184 -5.13 -14.94 2.52
C ARG A 184 -3.68 -14.72 2.98
N ILE A 185 -2.75 -15.10 2.09
CA ILE A 185 -1.36 -14.65 2.11
C ILE A 185 -1.14 -13.75 0.89
N CYS A 186 -0.51 -12.59 1.06
CA CYS A 186 -0.08 -11.77 -0.06
C CYS A 186 1.44 -11.65 -0.09
N LEU A 187 2.00 -11.71 -1.29
CA LEU A 187 3.44 -11.69 -1.57
C LEU A 187 3.85 -10.30 -2.05
N VAL A 188 4.80 -9.65 -1.37
CA VAL A 188 5.42 -8.40 -1.84
C VAL A 188 6.70 -8.73 -2.59
N ARG A 189 6.85 -8.19 -3.79
CA ARG A 189 8.07 -8.31 -4.60
C ARG A 189 9.15 -7.38 -4.02
N ALA A 190 10.22 -7.94 -3.47
CA ALA A 190 11.46 -7.23 -3.18
C ALA A 190 12.59 -7.92 -3.92
N GLU A 191 13.27 -7.21 -4.82
CA GLU A 191 14.46 -7.77 -5.47
C GLU A 191 15.54 -7.98 -4.42
N VAL A 192 15.96 -9.23 -4.22
CA VAL A 192 17.21 -9.53 -3.53
C VAL A 192 18.31 -8.95 -4.42
N MET A 193 18.87 -7.81 -4.02
CA MET A 193 20.09 -7.33 -4.66
C MET A 193 21.15 -8.42 -4.51
N PRO A 194 21.76 -8.91 -5.61
CA PRO A 194 22.93 -9.77 -5.49
C PRO A 194 24.01 -8.95 -4.77
N PHE A 195 24.55 -9.51 -3.68
CA PHE A 195 25.73 -9.00 -3.00
C PHE A 195 26.98 -9.42 -3.75
#